data_AF-A0A849FJA1-F1
#
_entry.id   AF-A0A849FJA1-F1
#
_cell.length_a   1.000
_cell.length_b   1.000
_cell.length_c   1.000
_cell.angle_alpha   90.00
_cell.angle_beta   90.00
_cell.angle_gamma   90.00
#
_symmetry.space_group_name_H-M   'P 1'
#
loop_
_entity.id
_entity.type
_entity.pdbx_description
1 polymer ?
#
loop_
_entity_poly.entity_id
_entity_poly.type
_entity_poly.pdbx_seq_one_letter_code
_entity_poly.pdbx_strand_id
1 'polypeptide(L)'
;MRSSVLLLIVLLFTATNYGQETHAFEITKEWLSKIERIAPSEPIIKHVDKKKLLVFSKATGFYHWTIPHNIEMLKILAKKSKVFEIHVGYDIDKFDKKNLRKYDAVILNNPNPIGPKRDLFYDLLKANSSMSEAQIVSEALKYEKNLIDYVAKGGGLMLLHGAIVVQNNSGAFSEMTGGSFDYHPKQQRMHVQEVDSTHPMVRAFKGNGFTHVDEPYFFKNAYFNYNFRPLLFIEVDKLEDVRKEVKNNINYVSWIKRYGKGRVFYSSPSHNAQSLDNPELLQFYLDGLQYVVGDLKCDDSPISKQELRTSN
;
A
#
# COMPACT_ATOMS: atom_id res chain seq x y z
N MET A 1 -45.00 24.65 54.96
CA MET A 1 -43.61 24.50 54.47
C MET A 1 -43.16 23.06 54.64
N ARG A 2 -43.24 22.23 53.60
CA ARG A 2 -42.57 20.92 53.54
C ARG A 2 -42.00 20.80 52.12
N SER A 3 -40.68 20.93 52.02
CA SER A 3 -39.94 20.94 50.75
C SER A 3 -39.80 19.50 50.27
N SER A 4 -40.28 19.22 49.05
CA SER A 4 -40.05 17.94 48.37
C SER A 4 -38.78 18.08 47.53
N VAL A 5 -37.72 17.35 47.89
CA VAL A 5 -36.50 17.28 47.08
C VAL A 5 -36.67 16.12 46.10
N LEU A 6 -36.91 16.44 44.84
CA LEU A 6 -36.94 15.47 43.74
C LEU A 6 -35.48 15.21 43.31
N LEU A 7 -34.95 14.04 43.60
CA LEU A 7 -33.61 13.63 43.19
C LEU A 7 -33.67 13.16 41.73
N LEU A 8 -33.21 14.01 40.80
CA LEU A 8 -33.09 13.66 39.38
C LEU A 8 -31.85 12.79 39.18
N ILE A 9 -32.03 11.48 39.01
CA ILE A 9 -30.93 10.57 38.63
C ILE A 9 -30.65 10.77 37.15
N VAL A 10 -29.59 11.52 36.82
CA VAL A 10 -29.06 11.60 35.46
C VAL A 10 -28.23 10.34 35.20
N LEU A 11 -28.82 9.40 34.47
CA LEU A 11 -28.09 8.26 33.89
C LEU A 11 -27.20 8.79 32.76
N LEU A 12 -25.91 9.00 33.09
CA LEU A 12 -24.86 9.17 32.10
C LEU A 12 -24.70 7.87 31.31
N PHE A 13 -25.36 7.79 30.16
CA PHE A 13 -24.98 6.84 29.13
C PHE A 13 -23.62 7.25 28.58
N THR A 14 -22.56 6.63 29.11
CA THR A 14 -21.28 6.56 28.41
C THR A 14 -21.51 5.67 27.18
N ALA A 15 -21.82 6.29 26.04
CA ALA A 15 -21.68 5.62 24.76
C ALA A 15 -20.19 5.34 24.57
N THR A 16 -19.77 4.12 24.86
CA THR A 16 -18.48 3.61 24.39
C THR A 16 -18.57 3.56 22.87
N ASN A 17 -17.92 4.53 22.22
CA ASN A 17 -17.67 4.47 20.79
C ASN A 17 -16.81 3.23 20.52
N TYR A 18 -17.44 2.11 20.21
CA TYR A 18 -16.80 0.95 19.62
C TYR A 18 -16.44 1.31 18.18
N GLY A 19 -15.30 1.97 17.98
CA GLY A 19 -14.62 1.88 16.69
C GLY A 19 -14.28 0.41 16.47
N GLN A 20 -14.92 -0.24 15.49
CA GLN A 20 -14.61 -1.61 15.08
C GLN A 20 -13.21 -1.65 14.44
N GLU A 21 -12.16 -1.54 15.25
CA GLU A 21 -10.85 -2.02 14.82
C GLU A 21 -10.95 -3.53 14.64
N THR A 22 -10.68 -4.03 13.43
CA THR A 22 -10.59 -5.47 13.23
C THR A 22 -9.44 -6.01 14.05
N HIS A 23 -9.69 -7.04 14.85
CA HIS A 23 -8.66 -7.59 15.72
C HIS A 23 -7.56 -8.27 14.92
N ALA A 24 -6.30 -7.97 15.27
CA ALA A 24 -5.15 -8.71 14.77
C ALA A 24 -5.29 -10.20 15.15
N PHE A 25 -4.84 -11.08 14.26
CA PHE A 25 -4.83 -12.51 14.50
C PHE A 25 -3.46 -13.11 14.18
N GLU A 26 -3.18 -14.28 14.74
CA GLU A 26 -1.93 -15.01 14.50
C GLU A 26 -2.00 -15.83 13.21
N ILE A 27 -0.85 -16.00 12.56
CA ILE A 27 -0.72 -16.89 11.40
C ILE A 27 -0.80 -18.34 11.87
N THR A 28 -1.90 -19.02 11.55
CA THR A 28 -2.09 -20.45 11.83
C THR A 28 -1.91 -21.32 10.59
N LYS A 29 -1.80 -22.64 10.78
CA LYS A 29 -1.77 -23.60 9.65
C LYS A 29 -3.08 -23.58 8.86
N GLU A 30 -4.19 -23.39 9.55
CA GLU A 30 -5.52 -23.28 8.96
C GLU A 30 -5.61 -22.04 8.07
N TRP A 31 -5.11 -20.89 8.56
CA TRP A 31 -5.06 -19.67 7.77
C TRP A 31 -4.15 -19.82 6.55
N LEU A 32 -2.93 -20.34 6.71
CA LEU A 32 -2.02 -20.60 5.59
C LEU A 32 -2.64 -21.53 4.54
N SER A 33 -3.29 -22.61 4.98
CA SER A 33 -3.96 -23.56 4.08
C SER A 33 -5.15 -22.92 3.36
N LYS A 34 -5.88 -22.03 4.04
CA LYS A 34 -6.97 -21.26 3.43
C LYS A 34 -6.43 -20.36 2.33
N ILE A 35 -5.42 -19.53 2.63
CA ILE A 35 -4.80 -18.61 1.65
C ILE A 35 -4.20 -19.40 0.49
N GLU A 36 -3.50 -20.50 0.73
CA GLU A 36 -2.96 -21.35 -0.33
C GLU A 36 -4.05 -21.93 -1.23
N ARG A 37 -5.21 -22.32 -0.67
CA ARG A 37 -6.35 -22.84 -1.44
C ARG A 37 -6.99 -21.77 -2.33
N ILE A 38 -7.20 -20.56 -1.81
CA ILE A 38 -7.90 -19.49 -2.53
C ILE A 38 -6.99 -18.65 -3.44
N ALA A 39 -5.68 -18.66 -3.17
CA ALA A 39 -4.70 -17.97 -4.01
C ALA A 39 -4.71 -18.55 -5.43
N PRO A 40 -4.56 -17.69 -6.46
CA PRO A 40 -4.52 -18.14 -7.85
C PRO A 40 -3.40 -19.13 -8.08
N SER A 41 -3.70 -20.19 -8.84
CA SER A 41 -2.75 -21.24 -9.18
C SER A 41 -1.78 -20.84 -10.29
N GLU A 42 -2.13 -19.86 -11.11
CA GLU A 42 -1.34 -19.45 -12.26
C GLU A 42 -1.32 -17.93 -12.40
N PRO A 43 -0.19 -17.35 -12.83
CA PRO A 43 -0.14 -15.96 -13.25
C PRO A 43 -0.84 -15.76 -14.60
N ILE A 44 -1.22 -14.52 -14.92
CA ILE A 44 -1.74 -14.16 -16.26
C ILE A 44 -0.71 -14.49 -17.33
N ILE A 45 0.56 -14.14 -17.10
CA ILE A 45 1.66 -14.44 -18.02
C ILE A 45 2.49 -15.60 -17.46
N LYS A 46 2.39 -16.78 -18.10
CA LYS A 46 2.93 -18.04 -17.57
C LYS A 46 4.36 -18.38 -18.00
N HIS A 47 4.74 -18.03 -19.24
CA HIS A 47 6.01 -18.44 -19.84
C HIS A 47 7.04 -17.31 -19.75
N VAL A 48 7.57 -17.10 -18.54
CA VAL A 48 8.54 -16.05 -18.23
C VAL A 48 9.69 -16.60 -17.40
N ASP A 49 10.84 -15.92 -17.46
CA ASP A 49 11.97 -16.22 -16.59
C ASP A 49 11.62 -15.89 -15.14
N LYS A 50 12.07 -16.74 -14.22
CA LYS A 50 11.84 -16.55 -12.79
C LYS A 50 12.46 -15.24 -12.30
N LYS A 51 11.66 -14.38 -11.67
CA LYS A 51 12.07 -13.06 -11.16
C LYS A 51 12.37 -13.06 -9.67
N LYS A 52 13.37 -12.31 -9.24
CA LYS A 52 13.75 -12.15 -7.83
C LYS A 52 13.16 -10.88 -7.25
N LEU A 53 12.42 -11.02 -6.16
CA LEU A 53 11.72 -9.92 -5.50
C LEU A 53 12.28 -9.70 -4.09
N LEU A 54 12.69 -8.47 -3.79
CA LEU A 54 13.01 -8.07 -2.42
C LEU A 54 11.74 -7.59 -1.71
N VAL A 55 11.33 -8.24 -0.63
CA VAL A 55 10.22 -7.78 0.22
C VAL A 55 10.79 -7.10 1.46
N PHE A 56 10.79 -5.77 1.47
CA PHE A 56 11.30 -4.96 2.58
C PHE A 56 10.17 -4.60 3.56
N SER A 57 10.33 -4.97 4.84
CA SER A 57 9.22 -4.99 5.81
C SER A 57 9.55 -4.36 7.17
N LYS A 58 10.48 -3.39 7.22
CA LYS A 58 10.88 -2.75 8.48
C LYS A 58 10.09 -1.46 8.73
N ALA A 59 9.50 -1.34 9.91
CA ALA A 59 8.90 -0.11 10.42
C ALA A 59 9.67 0.39 11.66
N THR A 60 9.72 1.71 11.83
CA THR A 60 10.21 2.41 13.04
C THR A 60 9.06 3.14 13.75
N GLY A 61 8.01 3.50 13.01
CA GLY A 61 6.75 4.08 13.48
C GLY A 61 5.65 3.04 13.68
N PHE A 62 4.46 3.31 13.13
CA PHE A 62 3.32 2.41 13.27
C PHE A 62 3.63 1.04 12.66
N TYR A 63 3.50 -0.01 13.47
CA TYR A 63 3.67 -1.39 13.02
C TYR A 63 2.34 -1.93 12.51
N HIS A 64 2.21 -2.11 11.20
CA HIS A 64 1.06 -2.77 10.61
C HIS A 64 1.15 -4.27 10.88
N TRP A 65 0.24 -4.79 11.70
CA TRP A 65 0.21 -6.21 12.08
C TRP A 65 0.00 -7.15 10.86
N THR A 66 -0.46 -6.64 9.73
CA THR A 66 -0.56 -7.38 8.45
C THR A 66 0.81 -7.64 7.79
N ILE A 67 1.91 -7.03 8.24
CA ILE A 67 3.26 -7.24 7.68
C ILE A 67 3.62 -8.74 7.53
N PRO A 68 3.57 -9.57 8.59
CA PRO A 68 3.88 -10.99 8.47
C PRO A 68 2.88 -11.74 7.59
N HIS A 69 1.60 -11.34 7.59
CA HIS A 69 0.57 -11.95 6.74
C HIS A 69 0.84 -11.70 5.25
N ASN A 70 1.24 -10.48 4.89
CA ASN A 70 1.62 -10.13 3.53
C ASN A 70 2.87 -10.91 3.08
N ILE A 71 3.84 -11.13 3.97
CA ILE A 71 5.03 -11.95 3.65
C ILE A 71 4.61 -13.38 3.27
N GLU A 72 3.77 -14.02 4.09
CA GLU A 72 3.31 -15.39 3.82
C GLU A 72 2.42 -15.45 2.57
N MET A 73 1.55 -14.47 2.37
CA MET A 73 0.75 -14.33 1.14
C MET A 73 1.65 -14.24 -0.10
N LEU A 74 2.68 -13.38 -0.09
CA LEU A 74 3.62 -13.22 -1.21
C LEU A 74 4.42 -14.51 -1.47
N LYS A 75 4.81 -15.24 -0.42
CA LYS A 75 5.46 -16.56 -0.55
C LYS A 75 4.51 -17.58 -1.19
N ILE A 76 3.24 -17.61 -0.79
CA ILE A 76 2.22 -18.49 -1.38
C ILE A 76 2.03 -18.16 -2.86
N LEU A 77 1.86 -16.88 -3.21
CA LEU A 77 1.76 -16.44 -4.61
C LEU A 77 2.99 -16.85 -5.43
N ALA A 78 4.20 -16.66 -4.89
CA ALA A 78 5.43 -17.07 -5.56
C ALA A 78 5.55 -18.59 -5.74
N LYS A 79 5.21 -19.37 -4.70
CA LYS A 79 5.20 -20.84 -4.74
C LYS A 79 4.23 -21.36 -5.80
N LYS A 80 3.01 -20.84 -5.83
CA LYS A 80 1.95 -21.30 -6.75
C LYS A 80 2.23 -20.90 -8.19
N SER A 81 2.59 -19.64 -8.41
CA SER A 81 2.87 -19.13 -9.74
C SER A 81 4.17 -19.66 -10.35
N LYS A 82 5.15 -20.04 -9.51
CA LYS A 82 6.49 -20.53 -9.88
C LYS A 82 7.38 -19.54 -10.64
N VAL A 83 6.87 -18.34 -10.94
CA VAL A 83 7.59 -17.30 -11.69
C VAL A 83 8.32 -16.30 -10.78
N PHE A 84 8.17 -16.41 -9.46
CA PHE A 84 8.79 -15.50 -8.50
C PHE A 84 9.67 -16.22 -7.46
N GLU A 85 10.66 -15.50 -6.96
CA GLU A 85 11.49 -15.85 -5.81
C GLU A 85 11.48 -14.71 -4.81
N ILE A 86 10.97 -14.97 -3.60
CA ILE A 86 10.82 -13.96 -2.54
C ILE A 86 12.05 -13.96 -1.63
N HIS A 87 12.65 -12.78 -1.45
CA HIS A 87 13.71 -12.51 -0.48
C HIS A 87 13.23 -11.47 0.50
N VAL A 88 13.05 -11.84 1.77
CA VAL A 88 12.61 -10.89 2.80
C VAL A 88 13.82 -10.15 3.37
N GLY A 89 13.73 -8.83 3.46
CA GLY A 89 14.77 -7.97 4.02
C GLY A 89 14.23 -7.00 5.06
N TYR A 90 15.06 -6.68 6.05
CA TYR A 90 14.74 -5.74 7.12
C TYR A 90 15.80 -4.65 7.31
N ASP A 91 17.02 -4.92 6.84
CA ASP A 91 18.15 -4.01 7.01
C ASP A 91 18.18 -2.95 5.92
N ILE A 92 18.59 -1.73 6.28
CA ILE A 92 18.67 -0.61 5.33
C ILE A 92 19.69 -0.86 4.20
N ASP A 93 20.67 -1.74 4.42
CA ASP A 93 21.71 -2.10 3.45
C ASP A 93 21.13 -2.67 2.13
N LYS A 94 19.88 -3.14 2.14
CA LYS A 94 19.19 -3.62 0.94
C LYS A 94 19.02 -2.52 -0.10
N PHE A 95 19.02 -1.25 0.32
CA PHE A 95 18.95 -0.08 -0.55
C PHE A 95 20.32 0.40 -1.07
N ASP A 96 21.41 -0.33 -0.78
CA ASP A 96 22.65 -0.15 -1.52
C ASP A 96 22.46 -0.53 -3.00
N LYS A 97 23.06 0.26 -3.91
CA LYS A 97 23.03 -0.03 -5.37
C LYS A 97 23.43 -1.47 -5.71
N LYS A 98 24.44 -2.01 -5.03
CA LYS A 98 24.94 -3.38 -5.24
C LYS A 98 23.95 -4.47 -4.82
N ASN A 99 23.05 -4.16 -3.89
CA ASN A 99 22.04 -5.06 -3.37
C ASN A 99 20.75 -4.94 -4.19
N LEU A 100 20.30 -3.71 -4.49
CA LEU A 100 19.14 -3.46 -5.35
C LEU A 100 19.26 -4.15 -6.72
N ARG A 101 20.43 -4.09 -7.36
CA ARG A 101 20.65 -4.71 -8.69
C ARG A 101 20.49 -6.23 -8.74
N LYS A 102 20.35 -6.90 -7.61
CA LYS A 102 20.14 -8.36 -7.52
C LYS A 102 18.68 -8.76 -7.73
N TYR A 103 17.77 -7.79 -7.71
CA TYR A 103 16.32 -8.00 -7.72
C TYR A 103 15.69 -7.31 -8.93
N ASP A 104 14.70 -7.97 -9.51
CA ASP A 104 13.89 -7.43 -10.61
C ASP A 104 12.88 -6.40 -10.10
N ALA A 105 12.40 -6.56 -8.85
CA ALA A 105 11.59 -5.56 -8.18
C ALA A 105 11.80 -5.52 -6.66
N VAL A 106 11.45 -4.37 -6.07
CA VAL A 106 11.34 -4.16 -4.62
C VAL A 106 9.87 -4.04 -4.24
N ILE A 107 9.45 -4.79 -3.24
CA ILE A 107 8.12 -4.73 -2.63
C ILE A 107 8.28 -4.10 -1.24
N LEU A 108 7.77 -2.89 -1.08
CA LEU A 108 7.67 -2.23 0.22
C LEU A 108 6.41 -2.73 0.91
N ASN A 109 6.57 -3.59 1.91
CA ASN A 109 5.48 -4.19 2.66
C ASN A 109 5.27 -3.43 3.96
N ASN A 110 4.45 -2.38 3.90
CA ASN A 110 4.10 -1.55 5.05
C ASN A 110 5.26 -0.95 5.89
N PRO A 111 6.45 -0.62 5.33
CA PRO A 111 7.44 0.13 6.08
C PRO A 111 6.89 1.51 6.49
N ASN A 112 7.05 1.91 7.75
CA ASN A 112 6.50 3.15 8.27
C ASN A 112 7.53 3.89 9.16
N PRO A 113 7.81 5.18 8.89
CA PRO A 113 8.73 5.98 9.68
C PRO A 113 8.08 6.60 10.93
N ILE A 114 8.88 6.77 11.98
CA ILE A 114 8.51 7.47 13.20
C ILE A 114 8.82 8.97 13.10
N GLY A 115 8.04 9.77 13.83
CA GLY A 115 8.37 11.17 14.05
C GLY A 115 8.11 12.09 12.85
N PRO A 116 8.46 13.38 12.99
CA PRO A 116 7.99 14.44 12.08
C PRO A 116 8.71 14.47 10.73
N LYS A 117 9.93 13.93 10.62
CA LYS A 117 10.66 13.85 9.35
C LYS A 117 9.97 12.93 8.35
N ARG A 118 9.31 11.86 8.85
CA ARG A 118 8.63 10.84 8.05
C ARG A 118 9.55 10.26 6.98
N ASP A 119 10.76 9.89 7.41
CA ASP A 119 11.86 9.36 6.59
C ASP A 119 12.40 8.10 7.26
N LEU A 120 12.11 6.94 6.67
CA LEU A 120 12.50 5.67 7.28
C LEU A 120 14.01 5.44 7.22
N PHE A 121 14.69 5.93 6.19
CA PHE A 121 16.12 5.75 6.06
C PHE A 121 16.87 6.55 7.13
N TYR A 122 16.44 7.78 7.37
CA TYR A 122 16.91 8.58 8.50
C TYR A 122 16.67 7.87 9.82
N ASP A 123 15.45 7.37 10.07
CA ASP A 123 15.11 6.72 11.33
C ASP A 123 15.97 5.49 11.62
N LEU A 124 16.16 4.62 10.61
CA LEU A 124 16.96 3.42 10.74
C LEU A 124 18.43 3.73 10.95
N LEU A 125 18.98 4.74 10.28
CA LEU A 125 20.35 5.18 10.51
C LEU A 125 20.54 5.77 11.90
N LYS A 126 19.58 6.59 12.36
CA LYS A 126 19.59 7.16 13.71
C LYS A 126 19.51 6.09 14.79
N ALA A 127 18.70 5.05 14.58
CA ALA A 127 18.52 3.98 15.55
C ALA A 127 19.70 2.99 15.59
N ASN A 128 20.39 2.78 14.48
CA ASN A 128 21.33 1.66 14.32
C ASN A 128 22.77 2.08 13.97
N SER A 129 23.13 3.35 14.11
CA SER A 129 24.49 3.83 13.84
C SER A 129 24.95 4.87 14.86
N SER A 130 26.27 5.08 14.94
CA SER A 130 26.89 6.13 15.74
C SER A 130 27.23 7.37 14.90
N MET A 131 26.57 7.54 13.75
CA MET A 131 26.80 8.67 12.85
C MET A 131 26.30 9.99 13.46
N SER A 132 26.96 11.10 13.12
CA SER A 132 26.42 12.44 13.41
C SER A 132 25.15 12.72 12.62
N GLU A 133 24.32 13.66 13.07
CA GLU A 133 23.08 14.07 12.38
C GLU A 133 23.33 14.41 10.90
N ALA A 134 24.41 15.13 10.58
CA ALA A 134 24.75 15.50 9.20
C ALA A 134 25.08 14.27 8.34
N GLN A 135 25.78 13.28 8.90
CA GLN A 135 26.07 12.02 8.21
C GLN A 135 24.79 11.19 7.99
N ILE A 136 23.92 11.11 8.99
CA ILE A 136 22.63 10.41 8.88
C ILE A 136 21.78 11.02 7.75
N VAL A 137 21.63 12.35 7.72
CA VAL A 137 20.86 13.03 6.67
C VAL A 137 21.45 12.76 5.29
N SER A 138 22.78 12.87 5.15
CA SER A 138 23.46 12.61 3.87
C SER A 138 23.26 11.16 3.39
N GLU A 139 23.40 10.18 4.29
CA GLU A 139 23.30 8.77 3.94
C GLU A 139 21.83 8.34 3.69
N ALA A 140 20.86 8.92 4.43
CA ALA A 140 19.44 8.72 4.18
C ALA A 140 19.03 9.17 2.76
N LEU A 141 19.45 10.38 2.37
CA LEU A 141 19.23 10.91 1.02
C LEU A 141 19.87 10.02 -0.05
N LYS A 142 21.02 9.41 0.24
CA LYS A 142 21.67 8.46 -0.67
C LYS A 142 20.88 7.17 -0.82
N TYR A 143 20.31 6.61 0.25
CA TYR A 143 19.46 5.42 0.15
C TYR A 143 18.17 5.71 -0.63
N GLU A 144 17.54 6.86 -0.40
CA GLU A 144 16.41 7.30 -1.20
C GLU A 144 16.76 7.42 -2.67
N LYS A 145 17.85 8.14 -2.98
CA LYS A 145 18.33 8.30 -4.35
C LYS A 145 18.65 6.95 -5.01
N ASN A 146 19.22 5.99 -4.28
CA ASN A 146 19.51 4.67 -4.83
C ASN A 146 18.24 3.93 -5.26
N LEU A 147 17.18 3.99 -4.45
CA LEU A 147 15.90 3.39 -4.79
C LEU A 147 15.26 4.08 -6.01
N ILE A 148 15.24 5.42 -6.01
CA ILE A 148 14.70 6.20 -7.14
C ILE A 148 15.48 5.91 -8.43
N ASP A 149 16.81 5.91 -8.38
CA ASP A 149 17.67 5.60 -9.54
C ASP A 149 17.47 4.15 -10.02
N TYR A 150 17.26 3.20 -9.10
CA TYR A 150 16.98 1.80 -9.42
C TYR A 150 15.68 1.68 -10.24
N VAL A 151 14.60 2.30 -9.77
CA VAL A 151 13.32 2.32 -10.50
C VAL A 151 13.49 3.04 -11.83
N ALA A 152 14.08 4.24 -11.85
CA ALA A 152 14.29 5.00 -13.07
C ALA A 152 15.06 4.23 -14.16
N LYS A 153 15.95 3.30 -13.77
CA LYS A 153 16.74 2.47 -14.68
C LYS A 153 16.05 1.20 -15.15
N GLY A 154 14.89 0.84 -14.60
CA GLY A 154 14.11 -0.33 -15.04
C GLY A 154 13.68 -1.27 -13.92
N GLY A 155 14.13 -1.05 -12.68
CA GLY A 155 13.66 -1.83 -11.54
C GLY A 155 12.17 -1.62 -11.27
N GLY A 156 11.50 -2.68 -10.80
CA GLY A 156 10.11 -2.61 -10.37
C GLY A 156 9.98 -2.11 -8.92
N LEU A 157 8.87 -1.44 -8.61
CA LEU A 157 8.53 -1.05 -7.26
C LEU A 157 7.04 -1.31 -6.98
N MET A 158 6.74 -2.08 -5.96
CA MET A 158 5.39 -2.26 -5.43
C MET A 158 5.31 -1.71 -4.01
N LEU A 159 4.24 -0.99 -3.71
CA LEU A 159 3.98 -0.40 -2.40
C LEU A 159 2.64 -0.92 -1.87
N LEU A 160 2.69 -1.58 -0.72
CA LEU A 160 1.50 -2.07 -0.01
C LEU A 160 1.11 -1.12 1.11
N HIS A 161 -0.11 -0.60 1.03
CA HIS A 161 -0.81 0.16 2.06
C HIS A 161 0.03 1.29 2.69
N GLY A 162 0.55 1.08 3.90
CA GLY A 162 1.37 2.03 4.67
C GLY A 162 2.75 2.29 4.05
N ALA A 163 3.16 1.54 3.04
CA ALA A 163 4.40 1.74 2.32
C ALA A 163 4.50 3.11 1.63
N ILE A 164 3.37 3.73 1.27
CA ILE A 164 3.34 5.08 0.69
C ILE A 164 3.89 6.15 1.64
N VAL A 165 4.01 5.81 2.93
CA VAL A 165 4.47 6.68 4.01
C VAL A 165 6.01 6.63 4.18
N VAL A 166 6.71 5.69 3.55
CA VAL A 166 8.14 5.40 3.82
C VAL A 166 9.06 6.64 3.73
N GLN A 167 8.72 7.58 2.85
CA GLN A 167 9.39 8.87 2.64
C GLN A 167 8.34 9.98 2.47
N ASN A 168 7.38 10.06 3.39
CA ASN A 168 6.12 10.80 3.20
C ASN A 168 6.29 12.31 2.92
N ASN A 169 7.42 12.89 3.32
CA ASN A 169 7.73 14.31 3.12
C ASN A 169 8.68 14.56 1.93
N SER A 170 9.19 13.52 1.27
CA SER A 170 10.03 13.68 0.08
C SER A 170 9.18 13.94 -1.16
N GLY A 171 9.43 15.07 -1.82
CA GLY A 171 8.83 15.38 -3.12
C GLY A 171 9.25 14.41 -4.23
N ALA A 172 10.51 13.97 -4.25
CA ALA A 172 11.04 13.07 -5.27
C ALA A 172 10.44 11.66 -5.14
N PHE A 173 10.32 11.15 -3.91
CA PHE A 173 9.63 9.89 -3.66
C PHE A 173 8.14 9.97 -3.99
N SER A 174 7.48 11.08 -3.63
CA SER A 174 6.09 11.36 -3.99
C SER A 174 5.89 11.34 -5.51
N GLU A 175 6.77 11.99 -6.27
CA GLU A 175 6.72 12.02 -7.73
C GLU A 175 6.87 10.62 -8.36
N MET A 176 7.81 9.82 -7.85
CA MET A 176 8.01 8.44 -8.31
C MET A 176 6.80 7.57 -8.02
N THR A 177 6.25 7.66 -6.81
CA THR A 177 5.16 6.79 -6.36
C THR A 177 3.79 7.25 -6.77
N GLY A 178 3.65 8.52 -7.19
CA GLY A 178 2.38 9.11 -7.59
C GLY A 178 1.60 9.76 -6.45
N GLY A 179 2.14 9.85 -5.23
CA GLY A 179 1.47 10.52 -4.12
C GLY A 179 2.19 10.36 -2.78
N SER A 180 1.66 11.01 -1.75
CA SER A 180 2.07 10.83 -0.36
C SER A 180 0.83 10.71 0.51
N PHE A 181 0.91 9.99 1.62
CA PHE A 181 -0.18 9.91 2.59
C PHE A 181 -0.44 11.27 3.25
N ASP A 182 -1.71 11.63 3.38
CA ASP A 182 -2.16 12.79 4.13
C ASP A 182 -2.84 12.39 5.44
N TYR A 183 -3.96 11.68 5.34
CA TYR A 183 -4.73 11.20 6.48
C TYR A 183 -5.67 10.06 6.06
N HIS A 184 -6.33 9.44 7.04
CA HIS A 184 -7.54 8.65 6.83
C HIS A 184 -8.58 9.03 7.91
N PRO A 185 -9.89 8.91 7.65
CA PRO A 185 -10.92 8.87 8.70
C PRO A 185 -10.86 7.53 9.44
N LYS A 186 -11.81 7.24 10.34
CA LYS A 186 -11.80 5.96 11.08
C LYS A 186 -11.80 4.75 10.13
N GLN A 187 -11.24 3.64 10.60
CA GLN A 187 -11.45 2.34 9.95
C GLN A 187 -12.94 2.08 9.84
N GLN A 188 -13.36 1.66 8.64
CA GLN A 188 -14.77 1.48 8.35
C GLN A 188 -14.93 0.50 7.19
N ARG A 189 -16.15 0.00 7.05
CA ARG A 189 -16.53 -0.79 5.88
C ARG A 189 -16.57 0.12 4.66
N MET A 190 -15.79 -0.20 3.63
CA MET A 190 -15.79 0.54 2.36
C MET A 190 -15.84 -0.38 1.16
N HIS A 191 -16.48 0.09 0.10
CA HIS A 191 -16.51 -0.58 -1.21
C HIS A 191 -15.47 0.07 -2.12
N VAL A 192 -14.55 -0.75 -2.63
CA VAL A 192 -13.50 -0.35 -3.55
C VAL A 192 -13.90 -0.80 -4.96
N GLN A 193 -13.94 0.13 -5.91
CA GLN A 193 -14.43 -0.07 -7.27
C GLN A 193 -13.31 0.05 -8.30
N GLU A 194 -13.43 -0.68 -9.41
CA GLU A 194 -12.55 -0.53 -10.57
C GLU A 194 -12.81 0.78 -11.30
N VAL A 195 -11.75 1.49 -11.70
CA VAL A 195 -11.88 2.68 -12.56
C VAL A 195 -12.25 2.30 -13.99
N ASP A 196 -11.66 1.22 -14.50
CA ASP A 196 -11.97 0.61 -15.78
C ASP A 196 -11.93 -0.91 -15.60
N SER A 197 -13.10 -1.54 -15.54
CA SER A 197 -13.25 -2.98 -15.31
C SER A 197 -12.66 -3.84 -16.44
N THR A 198 -12.37 -3.25 -17.60
CA THR A 198 -11.74 -3.96 -18.72
C THR A 198 -10.21 -4.00 -18.60
N HIS A 199 -9.62 -3.10 -17.81
CA HIS A 199 -8.18 -2.96 -17.67
C HIS A 199 -7.55 -4.22 -17.06
N PRO A 200 -6.48 -4.80 -17.66
CA PRO A 200 -5.93 -6.10 -17.25
C PRO A 200 -5.63 -6.23 -15.77
N MET A 201 -5.12 -5.16 -15.14
CA MET A 201 -4.76 -5.15 -13.73
C MET A 201 -5.94 -5.36 -12.77
N VAL A 202 -7.19 -5.07 -13.15
CA VAL A 202 -8.35 -5.14 -12.24
C VAL A 202 -9.40 -6.16 -12.68
N ARG A 203 -9.13 -6.92 -13.74
CA ARG A 203 -10.05 -7.93 -14.28
C ARG A 203 -10.45 -8.99 -13.27
N ALA A 204 -9.61 -9.25 -12.26
CA ALA A 204 -9.92 -10.19 -11.18
C ALA A 204 -11.27 -9.88 -10.52
N PHE A 205 -11.59 -8.60 -10.32
CA PHE A 205 -12.79 -8.12 -9.62
C PHE A 205 -14.08 -8.20 -10.47
N LYS A 206 -13.97 -8.44 -11.78
CA LYS A 206 -15.10 -8.71 -12.70
C LYS A 206 -16.17 -7.61 -12.75
N GLY A 207 -15.80 -6.36 -12.52
CA GLY A 207 -16.71 -5.21 -12.50
C GLY A 207 -17.54 -5.07 -11.23
N ASN A 208 -17.23 -5.84 -10.18
CA ASN A 208 -17.97 -5.82 -8.91
C ASN A 208 -17.20 -5.15 -7.78
N GLY A 209 -15.96 -4.72 -8.01
CA GLY A 209 -15.07 -4.27 -6.95
C GLY A 209 -14.93 -5.31 -5.83
N PHE A 210 -14.73 -4.82 -4.61
CA PHE A 210 -14.88 -5.63 -3.40
C PHE A 210 -15.12 -4.75 -2.17
N THR A 211 -15.70 -5.32 -1.12
CA THR A 211 -15.99 -4.58 0.12
C THR A 211 -15.24 -5.20 1.30
N HIS A 212 -14.48 -4.39 2.02
CA HIS A 212 -13.70 -4.79 3.20
C HIS A 212 -13.78 -3.74 4.32
N VAL A 213 -13.20 -4.03 5.48
CA VAL A 213 -13.05 -3.07 6.58
C VAL A 213 -11.58 -2.66 6.64
N ASP A 214 -11.30 -1.39 6.41
CA ASP A 214 -9.95 -0.87 6.24
C ASP A 214 -9.90 0.66 6.44
N GLU A 215 -8.73 1.27 6.29
CA GLU A 215 -8.47 2.71 6.37
C GLU A 215 -8.58 3.35 4.98
N PRO A 216 -9.59 4.20 4.72
CA PRO A 216 -9.67 4.91 3.44
C PRO A 216 -8.64 6.04 3.41
N TYR A 217 -7.50 5.78 2.77
CA TYR A 217 -6.38 6.72 2.69
C TYR A 217 -6.67 7.88 1.75
N PHE A 218 -6.41 9.09 2.24
CA PHE A 218 -6.34 10.33 1.46
C PHE A 218 -4.89 10.74 1.26
N PHE A 219 -4.64 11.43 0.14
CA PHE A 219 -3.30 11.69 -0.35
C PHE A 219 -3.04 13.18 -0.54
N LYS A 220 -1.75 13.53 -0.58
CA LYS A 220 -1.22 14.87 -0.83
C LYS A 220 -0.08 14.84 -1.85
N ASN A 221 0.50 16.00 -2.11
CA ASN A 221 1.67 16.19 -2.97
C ASN A 221 1.39 15.74 -4.42
N ALA A 222 2.22 14.84 -4.98
CA ALA A 222 2.16 14.44 -6.38
C ALA A 222 0.85 13.73 -6.78
N TYR A 223 0.04 13.32 -5.81
CA TYR A 223 -1.28 12.72 -6.05
C TYR A 223 -2.17 13.60 -6.93
N PHE A 224 -2.17 14.91 -6.67
CA PHE A 224 -3.00 15.86 -7.40
C PHE A 224 -2.47 16.18 -8.81
N ASN A 225 -1.30 15.65 -9.19
CA ASN A 225 -0.83 15.72 -10.57
C ASN A 225 -1.52 14.68 -11.46
N TYR A 226 -2.17 13.66 -10.88
CA TYR A 226 -2.79 12.53 -11.59
C TYR A 226 -1.89 11.91 -12.65
N ASN A 227 -0.58 11.92 -12.39
CA ASN A 227 0.43 11.41 -13.31
C ASN A 227 0.54 9.89 -13.17
N PHE A 228 -0.57 9.17 -13.12
CA PHE A 228 -0.64 7.71 -12.94
C PHE A 228 -1.90 7.17 -13.63
N ARG A 229 -1.90 5.88 -13.96
CA ARG A 229 -3.13 5.17 -14.37
C ARG A 229 -3.83 4.68 -13.10
N PRO A 230 -4.95 5.29 -12.69
CA PRO A 230 -5.70 4.80 -11.54
C PRO A 230 -6.35 3.46 -11.87
N LEU A 231 -6.40 2.58 -10.86
CA LEU A 231 -6.94 1.23 -10.98
C LEU A 231 -8.18 1.05 -10.12
N LEU A 232 -8.11 1.49 -8.87
CA LEU A 232 -9.19 1.35 -7.90
C LEU A 232 -9.51 2.71 -7.26
N PHE A 233 -10.78 2.92 -6.93
CA PHE A 233 -11.25 4.10 -6.22
C PHE A 233 -12.29 3.78 -5.15
N ILE A 234 -12.52 4.74 -4.27
CA ILE A 234 -13.62 4.78 -3.32
C ILE A 234 -14.43 6.05 -3.53
N GLU A 235 -15.73 5.97 -3.28
CA GLU A 235 -16.64 7.11 -3.27
C GLU A 235 -16.60 7.80 -1.91
N VAL A 236 -16.28 9.09 -1.88
CA VAL A 236 -16.05 9.84 -0.64
C VAL A 236 -17.34 10.13 0.11
N ASP A 237 -18.46 10.34 -0.60
CA ASP A 237 -19.79 10.53 -0.02
C ASP A 237 -20.33 9.29 0.69
N LYS A 238 -19.72 8.12 0.49
CA LYS A 238 -20.02 6.87 1.20
C LYS A 238 -19.16 6.68 2.45
N LEU A 239 -18.24 7.58 2.73
CA LEU A 239 -17.35 7.50 3.89
C LEU A 239 -17.87 8.32 5.06
N GLU A 240 -17.66 7.79 6.25
CA GLU A 240 -17.90 8.46 7.52
C GLU A 240 -16.64 9.20 8.00
N ASP A 241 -16.83 10.27 8.77
CA ASP A 241 -15.78 11.05 9.44
C ASP A 241 -14.70 11.65 8.52
N VAL A 242 -15.05 11.98 7.27
CA VAL A 242 -14.17 12.69 6.34
C VAL A 242 -13.87 14.10 6.86
N ARG A 243 -12.60 14.37 7.16
CA ARG A 243 -12.17 15.59 7.89
C ARG A 243 -11.82 16.78 7.01
N LYS A 244 -11.61 16.57 5.71
CA LYS A 244 -11.23 17.61 4.75
C LYS A 244 -12.18 17.59 3.58
N GLU A 245 -12.54 18.77 3.09
CA GLU A 245 -13.32 18.90 1.86
C GLU A 245 -12.58 18.27 0.68
N VAL A 246 -13.30 17.46 -0.08
CA VAL A 246 -12.81 16.85 -1.32
C VAL A 246 -13.43 17.56 -2.51
N LYS A 247 -12.63 17.81 -3.55
CA LYS A 247 -13.12 18.49 -4.76
C LYS A 247 -14.04 17.60 -5.60
N ASN A 248 -13.79 16.30 -5.58
CA ASN A 248 -14.49 15.30 -6.37
C ASN A 248 -14.96 14.17 -5.44
N ASN A 249 -16.04 13.48 -5.81
CA ASN A 249 -16.53 12.33 -5.04
C ASN A 249 -15.62 11.10 -5.14
N ILE A 250 -14.62 11.11 -6.03
CA ILE A 250 -13.73 9.97 -6.27
C ILE A 250 -12.39 10.21 -5.59
N ASN A 251 -11.95 9.21 -4.81
CA ASN A 251 -10.59 9.12 -4.31
C ASN A 251 -9.94 7.82 -4.82
N TYR A 252 -8.90 7.95 -5.65
CA TYR A 252 -8.14 6.81 -6.17
C TYR A 252 -7.27 6.22 -5.08
N VAL A 253 -7.38 4.91 -4.86
CA VAL A 253 -6.72 4.18 -3.77
C VAL A 253 -5.76 3.10 -4.28
N SER A 254 -5.69 2.89 -5.59
CA SER A 254 -4.64 2.07 -6.20
C SER A 254 -4.37 2.56 -7.62
N TRP A 255 -3.11 2.48 -8.05
CA TRP A 255 -2.68 2.94 -9.37
C TRP A 255 -1.37 2.27 -9.80
N ILE A 256 -1.12 2.33 -11.11
CA ILE A 256 0.17 2.01 -11.72
C ILE A 256 0.75 3.23 -12.41
N LYS A 257 2.07 3.26 -12.52
CA LYS A 257 2.80 4.38 -13.13
C LYS A 257 4.13 3.93 -13.74
N ARG A 258 4.56 4.63 -14.79
CA ARG A 258 5.93 4.62 -15.29
C ARG A 258 6.79 5.67 -14.60
N TYR A 259 8.01 5.30 -14.23
CA TYR A 259 9.03 6.23 -13.75
C TYR A 259 10.38 5.88 -14.38
N GLY A 260 10.85 6.75 -15.29
CA GLY A 260 11.94 6.40 -16.21
C GLY A 260 11.62 5.11 -16.98
N LYS A 261 12.49 4.11 -16.87
CA LYS A 261 12.30 2.78 -17.47
C LYS A 261 11.55 1.79 -16.57
N GLY A 262 11.36 2.11 -15.29
CA GLY A 262 10.73 1.24 -14.30
C GLY A 262 9.22 1.33 -14.25
N ARG A 263 8.65 0.48 -13.38
CA ARG A 263 7.21 0.31 -13.17
C ARG A 263 6.91 0.39 -11.69
N VAL A 264 5.97 1.25 -11.33
CA VAL A 264 5.52 1.45 -9.96
C VAL A 264 4.06 1.02 -9.82
N PHE A 265 3.76 0.24 -8.80
CA PHE A 265 2.41 -0.17 -8.42
C PHE A 265 2.16 0.20 -6.95
N TYR A 266 1.09 0.94 -6.70
CA TYR A 266 0.61 1.20 -5.35
C TYR A 266 -0.77 0.59 -5.15
N SER A 267 -0.95 -0.10 -4.02
CA SER A 267 -2.25 -0.58 -3.55
C SER A 267 -2.48 -0.13 -2.12
N SER A 268 -3.50 0.69 -1.88
CA SER A 268 -3.94 1.05 -0.52
C SER A 268 -4.54 -0.16 0.21
N PRO A 269 -5.41 -1.00 -0.40
CA PRO A 269 -5.73 -2.30 0.20
C PRO A 269 -4.43 -3.10 0.43
N SER A 270 -4.11 -3.62 1.62
CA SER A 270 -4.90 -3.46 2.86
C SER A 270 -4.07 -3.26 4.13
N HIS A 271 -4.68 -2.58 5.12
CA HIS A 271 -4.22 -2.52 6.52
C HIS A 271 -4.38 -3.86 7.24
N ASN A 272 -5.43 -4.61 6.87
CA ASN A 272 -5.98 -5.72 7.63
C ASN A 272 -5.82 -7.04 6.86
N ALA A 273 -5.25 -8.07 7.51
CA ALA A 273 -5.03 -9.37 6.87
C ALA A 273 -6.35 -10.11 6.55
N GLN A 274 -7.48 -9.72 7.15
CA GLN A 274 -8.82 -10.20 6.81
C GLN A 274 -9.15 -9.94 5.34
N SER A 275 -8.63 -8.86 4.74
CA SER A 275 -8.82 -8.58 3.31
C SER A 275 -8.21 -9.66 2.41
N LEU A 276 -7.21 -10.41 2.90
CA LEU A 276 -6.56 -11.49 2.16
C LEU A 276 -7.47 -12.72 1.97
N ASP A 277 -8.64 -12.75 2.63
CA ASP A 277 -9.68 -13.76 2.39
C ASP A 277 -10.41 -13.59 1.05
N ASN A 278 -10.09 -12.53 0.30
CA ASN A 278 -10.64 -12.24 -1.02
C ASN A 278 -9.72 -12.79 -2.13
N PRO A 279 -10.13 -13.81 -2.89
CA PRO A 279 -9.28 -14.39 -3.95
C PRO A 279 -9.01 -13.41 -5.10
N GLU A 280 -9.96 -12.53 -5.43
CA GLU A 280 -9.74 -11.47 -6.42
C GLU A 280 -8.65 -10.48 -6.00
N LEU A 281 -8.55 -10.14 -4.70
CA LEU A 281 -7.46 -9.31 -4.18
C LEU A 281 -6.11 -10.03 -4.23
N LEU A 282 -6.08 -11.35 -4.00
CA LEU A 282 -4.85 -12.13 -4.16
C LEU A 282 -4.37 -12.17 -5.61
N GLN A 283 -5.30 -12.30 -6.57
CA GLN A 283 -4.98 -12.18 -8.00
C GLN A 283 -4.51 -10.77 -8.34
N PHE A 284 -5.15 -9.73 -7.81
CA PHE A 284 -4.74 -8.34 -8.00
C PHE A 284 -3.27 -8.10 -7.59
N TYR A 285 -2.85 -8.65 -6.45
CA TYR A 285 -1.46 -8.58 -6.03
C TYR A 285 -0.53 -9.38 -6.93
N LEU A 286 -0.93 -10.58 -7.37
CA LEU A 286 -0.12 -11.38 -8.30
C LEU A 286 0.08 -10.64 -9.63
N ASP A 287 -0.97 -10.02 -10.17
CA ASP A 287 -0.92 -9.21 -11.39
C ASP A 287 -0.04 -7.97 -11.20
N GLY A 288 -0.11 -7.35 -10.01
CA GLY A 288 0.79 -6.29 -9.58
C GLY A 288 2.25 -6.71 -9.60
N LEU A 289 2.59 -7.91 -9.12
CA LEU A 289 3.94 -8.45 -9.19
C LEU A 289 4.38 -8.63 -10.64
N GLN A 290 3.53 -9.19 -11.51
CA GLN A 290 3.84 -9.34 -12.94
C GLN A 290 4.02 -8.00 -13.64
N TYR A 291 3.23 -6.99 -13.27
CA TYR A 291 3.37 -5.66 -13.80
C TYR A 291 4.71 -5.05 -13.42
N VAL A 292 5.08 -5.03 -12.12
CA VAL A 292 6.31 -4.32 -11.71
C VAL A 292 7.59 -4.93 -12.28
N VAL A 293 7.62 -6.24 -12.54
CA VAL A 293 8.75 -6.90 -13.22
C VAL A 293 8.70 -6.80 -14.75
N GLY A 294 7.60 -6.27 -15.32
CA GLY A 294 7.44 -6.00 -16.74
C GLY A 294 6.88 -7.15 -17.58
N ASP A 295 6.44 -8.25 -16.97
CA ASP A 295 5.85 -9.40 -17.66
C ASP A 295 4.43 -9.06 -18.15
N LEU A 296 3.60 -8.46 -17.28
CA LEU A 296 2.26 -8.03 -17.64
C LEU A 296 2.29 -6.64 -18.30
N LYS A 297 2.21 -6.63 -19.63
CA LYS A 297 2.06 -5.39 -20.41
C LYS A 297 0.60 -4.95 -20.42
N CYS A 298 0.35 -3.72 -19.99
CA CYS A 298 -0.95 -3.06 -20.01
C CYS A 298 -0.77 -1.56 -20.24
N ASP A 299 -1.87 -0.84 -20.41
CA ASP A 299 -1.83 0.61 -20.57
C ASP A 299 -1.57 1.29 -19.22
N ASP A 300 -0.34 1.77 -19.06
CA ASP A 300 0.15 2.47 -17.87
C ASP A 300 0.23 3.99 -18.06
N SER A 301 -0.43 4.52 -19.10
CA SER A 301 -0.47 5.95 -19.36
C SER A 301 -1.29 6.69 -18.29
N PRO A 302 -0.84 7.88 -17.84
CA PRO A 302 -1.61 8.68 -16.90
C PRO A 302 -3.04 8.95 -17.39
N ILE A 303 -3.99 8.98 -16.46
CA ILE A 303 -5.37 9.38 -16.78
C ILE A 303 -5.36 10.79 -17.39
N SER A 304 -6.10 10.96 -18.50
CA SER A 304 -6.19 12.24 -19.17
C SER A 304 -7.01 13.25 -18.34
N LYS A 305 -6.75 14.54 -18.54
CA LYS A 305 -7.57 15.62 -17.96
C LYS A 305 -9.04 15.56 -18.40
N GLN A 306 -9.33 14.90 -19.51
CA GLN A 306 -10.69 14.74 -20.03
C GLN A 306 -11.44 13.65 -19.25
N GLU A 307 -10.79 12.51 -19.00
CA GLU A 307 -11.33 11.43 -18.16
C GLU A 307 -11.57 11.90 -16.71
N LEU A 308 -10.71 12.80 -16.18
CA LEU A 308 -10.91 13.41 -14.86
C LEU A 308 -12.19 14.27 -14.75
N ARG A 309 -12.74 14.77 -15.87
CA ARG A 309 -13.93 15.64 -15.88
C ARG A 309 -15.24 14.87 -16.02
N THR A 310 -15.19 13.66 -16.58
CA THR A 310 -16.36 12.79 -16.80
C THR A 310 -16.68 11.92 -15.60
N SER A 311 -15.78 11.85 -14.62
CA SER A 311 -15.98 11.13 -13.35
C SER A 311 -16.50 12.04 -12.22
N ASN A 312 -16.97 13.24 -12.56
CA ASN A 312 -17.67 14.20 -11.70
C ASN A 312 -19.18 14.14 -11.97
#